data_AF-A0A7S1WS73-F1
#
_entry.id   AF-A0A7S1WS73-F1
#
_cell.length_a   1.000
_cell.length_b   1.000
_cell.length_c   1.000
_cell.angle_alpha   90.00
_cell.angle_beta   90.00
_cell.angle_gamma   90.00
#
_symmetry.space_group_name_H-M   'P 1'
#
loop_
_entity.id
_entity.type
_entity.pdbx_description
1 polymer ?
#
loop_
_entity_poly.entity_id
_entity_poly.type
_entity_poly.pdbx_seq_one_letter_code
_entity_poly.pdbx_strand_id
1 'polypeptide(L)'
;AASRAAKDGDEVLVRYSGRLEDGTVFDSTRDGDPAAVEVGAGQMVPGFEKALRGLRVGDKVEVTLPPEQAFGLRNESLVLRLPAAKVPPDTRAGQRVMLGGGSARIPAVITAVNSDGSAVL
;
A
#
# COMPACT_ATOMS: atom_id res chain seq x y z
N ALA A 1 28.17 -15.50 -15.86
CA ALA A 1 28.60 -14.30 -15.10
C ALA A 1 28.08 -14.43 -13.67
N ALA A 2 28.94 -14.27 -12.66
CA ALA A 2 28.50 -14.31 -11.27
C ALA A 2 27.72 -13.02 -10.98
N SER A 3 26.42 -13.12 -10.69
CA SER A 3 25.63 -11.95 -10.30
C SER A 3 26.13 -11.45 -8.94
N ARG A 4 26.58 -10.20 -8.89
CA ARG A 4 26.92 -9.53 -7.63
C ARG A 4 25.67 -9.39 -6.76
N ALA A 5 25.87 -9.38 -5.45
CA ALA A 5 24.78 -9.09 -4.51
C ALA A 5 24.29 -7.64 -4.68
N ALA A 6 22.98 -7.45 -4.60
CA ALA A 6 22.35 -6.14 -4.67
C ALA A 6 22.75 -5.27 -3.47
N LYS A 7 22.99 -3.99 -3.72
CA LYS A 7 23.35 -2.97 -2.74
C LYS A 7 22.70 -1.65 -3.13
N ASP A 8 22.76 -0.68 -2.24
CA ASP A 8 22.18 0.65 -2.46
C ASP A 8 22.72 1.29 -3.74
N GLY A 9 21.82 1.89 -4.53
CA GLY A 9 22.07 2.45 -5.86
C GLY A 9 22.11 1.44 -7.02
N ASP A 10 21.98 0.13 -6.76
CA ASP A 10 21.78 -0.85 -7.83
C ASP A 10 20.32 -0.84 -8.30
N GLU A 11 20.11 -0.85 -9.61
CA GLU A 11 18.80 -1.08 -10.22
C GLU A 11 18.57 -2.58 -10.40
N VAL A 12 17.45 -3.09 -9.90
CA VAL A 12 17.09 -4.51 -9.97
C VAL A 12 15.69 -4.70 -10.55
N LEU A 13 15.50 -5.78 -11.29
CA LEU A 13 14.19 -6.22 -11.78
C LEU A 13 13.64 -7.30 -10.85
N VAL A 14 12.50 -7.03 -10.23
CA VAL A 14 11.91 -7.89 -9.19
C VAL A 14 10.53 -8.37 -9.59
N ARG A 15 10.31 -9.67 -9.52
CA ARG A 15 8.96 -10.26 -9.51
C ARG A 15 8.54 -10.50 -8.07
N TYR A 16 7.43 -9.90 -7.65
CA TYR A 16 6.94 -9.99 -6.28
C TYR A 16 5.41 -10.14 -6.21
N SER A 17 4.93 -10.49 -5.01
CA SER A 17 3.52 -10.52 -4.65
C SER A 17 3.41 -10.07 -3.20
N GLY A 18 2.68 -8.98 -2.98
CA GLY A 18 2.33 -8.47 -1.65
C GLY A 18 0.98 -9.02 -1.22
N ARG A 19 0.89 -9.55 0.00
CA ARG A 19 -0.32 -10.14 0.56
C ARG A 19 -0.55 -9.67 1.98
N LEU A 20 -1.81 -9.58 2.36
CA LEU A 20 -2.22 -9.41 3.75
C LEU A 20 -2.13 -10.74 4.51
N GLU A 21 -2.20 -10.69 5.84
CA GLU A 21 -2.13 -11.88 6.70
C GLU A 21 -3.27 -12.89 6.42
N ASP A 22 -4.40 -12.40 5.92
CA ASP A 22 -5.54 -13.22 5.50
C ASP A 22 -5.35 -13.89 4.12
N GLY A 23 -4.21 -13.64 3.46
CA GLY A 23 -3.87 -14.18 2.15
C GLY A 23 -4.32 -13.31 0.96
N THR A 24 -5.05 -12.23 1.20
CA THR A 24 -5.50 -11.30 0.14
C THR A 24 -4.30 -10.67 -0.55
N VAL A 25 -4.16 -10.88 -1.85
CA VAL A 25 -3.13 -10.24 -2.67
C VAL A 25 -3.54 -8.78 -2.93
N PHE A 26 -2.74 -7.82 -2.48
CA PHE A 26 -3.00 -6.40 -2.73
C PHE A 26 -2.19 -5.87 -3.92
N ASP A 27 -1.05 -6.50 -4.23
CA ASP A 27 -0.21 -6.13 -5.36
C ASP A 27 0.59 -7.35 -5.87
N SER A 28 0.82 -7.44 -7.18
CA SER A 28 1.69 -8.46 -7.75
C SER A 28 2.15 -8.14 -9.16
N THR A 29 3.41 -8.50 -9.44
CA THR A 29 4.02 -8.50 -10.77
C THR A 29 4.19 -9.90 -11.36
N ARG A 30 3.48 -10.91 -10.82
CA ARG A 30 3.55 -12.28 -11.36
C ARG A 30 2.91 -12.41 -12.73
N ASP A 31 1.80 -11.73 -12.97
CA ASP A 31 1.02 -11.82 -14.21
C ASP A 31 1.41 -10.75 -15.24
N GLY A 32 2.42 -9.91 -14.93
CA GLY A 32 2.88 -8.81 -15.78
C GLY A 32 4.40 -8.72 -15.86
N ASP A 33 4.89 -7.51 -16.13
CA ASP A 33 6.33 -7.23 -16.20
C ASP A 33 6.95 -7.11 -14.80
N PRO A 34 8.24 -7.49 -14.63
CA PRO A 34 8.97 -7.23 -13.40
C PRO A 34 9.00 -5.74 -13.06
N ALA A 35 8.98 -5.41 -11.78
CA ALA A 35 9.18 -4.03 -11.34
C ALA A 35 10.67 -3.68 -11.35
N ALA A 36 11.02 -2.56 -11.96
CA ALA A 36 12.33 -1.94 -11.80
C ALA A 36 12.37 -1.17 -10.48
N VAL A 37 13.36 -1.47 -9.64
CA VAL A 37 13.52 -0.88 -8.31
C VAL A 37 14.97 -0.49 -8.13
N GLU A 38 15.22 0.76 -7.75
CA GLU A 38 16.54 1.20 -7.28
C GLU A 38 16.64 0.95 -5.77
N VAL A 39 17.60 0.11 -5.36
CA VAL A 39 17.75 -0.27 -3.95
C VAL A 39 18.20 0.95 -3.13
N GLY A 40 17.48 1.28 -2.07
CA GLY A 40 17.81 2.38 -1.18
C GLY A 40 17.31 3.75 -1.64
N ALA A 41 16.57 3.84 -2.76
CA ALA A 41 16.02 5.08 -3.27
C ALA A 41 14.78 5.57 -2.50
N GLY A 42 14.19 4.74 -1.64
CA GLY A 42 12.98 5.07 -0.88
C GLY A 42 11.73 5.16 -1.76
N GLN A 43 11.74 4.50 -2.93
CA GLN A 43 10.59 4.43 -3.83
C GLN A 43 9.63 3.31 -3.41
N MET A 44 10.15 2.29 -2.71
CA MET A 44 9.38 1.19 -2.17
C MET A 44 9.36 1.27 -0.63
N VAL A 45 8.50 0.46 -0.01
CA VAL A 45 8.44 0.43 1.45
C VAL A 45 9.78 0.00 2.07
N PRO A 46 10.19 0.55 3.23
CA PRO A 46 11.54 0.33 3.78
C PRO A 46 11.93 -1.14 3.95
N GLY A 47 10.99 -1.97 4.39
CA GLY A 47 11.20 -3.40 4.60
C GLY A 47 11.42 -4.16 3.29
N PHE A 48 10.79 -3.72 2.20
CA PHE A 48 10.97 -4.30 0.87
C PHE A 48 12.37 -4.03 0.34
N GLU A 49 12.83 -2.77 0.35
CA GLU A 49 14.20 -2.44 -0.10
C GLU A 49 15.26 -3.11 0.77
N LYS A 50 15.03 -3.20 2.09
CA LYS A 50 15.91 -3.91 3.00
C LYS A 50 16.01 -5.40 2.67
N ALA A 51 14.91 -6.04 2.26
CA ALA A 51 14.92 -7.45 1.86
C ALA A 51 15.68 -7.70 0.55
N LEU A 52 15.80 -6.71 -0.33
CA LEU A 52 16.57 -6.82 -1.57
C LEU A 52 18.08 -6.78 -1.34
N ARG A 53 18.55 -6.10 -0.29
CA ARG A 53 19.99 -5.98 0.00
C ARG A 53 20.62 -7.35 0.22
N GLY A 54 21.73 -7.60 -0.48
CA GLY A 54 22.47 -8.85 -0.37
C GLY A 54 21.97 -9.97 -1.30
N LEU A 55 20.78 -9.82 -1.90
CA LEU A 55 20.24 -10.82 -2.83
C LEU A 55 20.98 -10.82 -4.16
N ARG A 56 21.02 -11.98 -4.79
CA ARG A 56 21.58 -12.20 -6.12
C ARG A 56 20.47 -12.51 -7.11
N VAL A 57 20.81 -12.41 -8.41
CA VAL A 57 19.86 -12.76 -9.47
C VAL A 57 19.46 -14.23 -9.34
N GLY A 58 18.16 -14.49 -9.29
CA GLY A 58 17.59 -15.83 -9.13
C GLY A 58 17.22 -16.19 -7.69
N ASP A 59 17.69 -15.42 -6.71
CA ASP A 59 17.29 -15.62 -5.32
C ASP A 59 15.80 -15.33 -5.13
N LYS A 60 15.21 -16.05 -4.18
CA LYS A 60 13.82 -15.85 -3.75
C LYS A 60 13.81 -15.69 -2.25
N VAL A 61 13.09 -14.69 -1.77
CA VAL A 61 12.90 -14.44 -0.35
C VAL A 61 11.42 -14.16 -0.10
N GLU A 62 10.95 -14.58 1.06
CA GLU A 62 9.64 -14.22 1.60
C GLU A 62 9.87 -13.53 2.94
N VAL A 63 9.27 -12.35 3.10
CA VAL A 63 9.42 -11.53 4.30
C VAL A 63 8.06 -11.03 4.76
N THR A 64 7.80 -11.14 6.06
CA THR A 64 6.67 -10.49 6.71
C THR A 64 7.14 -9.14 7.25
N LEU A 65 6.52 -8.05 6.78
CA LEU A 65 6.90 -6.70 7.17
C LEU A 65 5.91 -6.17 8.21
N PRO A 66 6.39 -5.71 9.38
CA PRO A 66 5.51 -5.00 10.30
C PRO A 66 5.08 -3.65 9.69
N PRO A 67 3.97 -3.05 10.14
CA PRO A 67 3.44 -1.81 9.57
C PRO A 67 4.48 -0.70 9.45
N GLU A 68 5.36 -0.54 10.44
CA GLU A 68 6.40 0.49 10.48
C GLU A 68 7.47 0.35 9.38
N GLN A 69 7.61 -0.85 8.80
CA GLN A 69 8.49 -1.12 7.65
C GLN A 69 7.72 -1.25 6.33
N ALA A 70 6.40 -1.09 6.37
CA ALA A 70 5.51 -1.15 5.23
C ALA A 70 4.81 0.21 5.02
N PHE A 71 3.49 0.28 5.27
CA PHE A 71 2.65 1.46 5.01
C PHE A 71 2.34 2.29 6.27
N GLY A 72 2.95 1.96 7.40
CA GLY A 72 2.69 2.57 8.70
C GLY A 72 1.47 2.02 9.41
N LEU A 73 1.29 2.44 10.67
CA LEU A 73 0.11 2.13 11.45
C LEU A 73 -1.11 2.91 10.95
N ARG A 74 -2.30 2.38 11.19
CA ARG A 74 -3.56 3.08 10.95
C ARG A 74 -3.53 4.43 11.65
N ASN A 75 -3.69 5.50 10.89
CA ASN A 75 -3.70 6.84 11.42
C ASN A 75 -5.13 7.24 11.78
N GLU A 76 -5.47 7.19 13.08
CA GLU A 76 -6.81 7.57 13.57
C GLU A 76 -7.18 9.03 13.27
N SER A 77 -6.21 9.92 13.04
CA SER A 77 -6.48 11.32 12.66
C SER A 77 -7.00 11.46 11.21
N LEU A 78 -6.78 10.45 10.37
CA LEU A 78 -7.32 10.37 9.02
C LEU A 78 -8.70 9.70 8.98
N VAL A 79 -9.22 9.25 10.12
CA VAL A 79 -10.56 8.64 10.22
C VAL A 79 -11.57 9.74 10.50
N LEU A 80 -12.47 10.00 9.55
CA LEU A 80 -13.53 10.96 9.74
C LEU A 80 -14.86 10.26 10.00
N ARG A 81 -15.60 10.79 10.97
CA ARG A 81 -16.97 10.38 11.26
C ARG A 81 -17.90 11.50 10.80
N LEU A 82 -18.71 11.23 9.79
CA LEU A 82 -19.66 12.19 9.26
C LEU A 82 -21.06 11.90 9.80
N PRO A 83 -21.78 12.91 10.33
CA PRO A 83 -23.18 12.75 10.70
C PRO A 83 -24.03 12.56 9.43
N ALA A 84 -25.18 11.90 9.56
CA ALA A 84 -26.08 11.59 8.45
C ALA A 84 -26.42 12.80 7.56
N ALA A 85 -26.56 13.98 8.16
CA ALA A 85 -26.85 15.22 7.43
C ALA A 85 -25.76 15.64 6.41
N LYS A 86 -24.53 15.14 6.56
CA LYS A 86 -23.39 15.42 5.67
C LYS A 86 -23.04 14.24 4.76
N VAL A 87 -23.73 13.11 4.91
CA VAL A 87 -23.50 11.90 4.13
C VAL A 87 -24.44 11.92 2.92
N PRO A 88 -23.92 11.84 1.68
CA PRO A 88 -24.75 11.69 0.51
C PRO A 88 -25.68 10.46 0.62
N PRO A 89 -26.95 10.54 0.19
CA PRO A 89 -27.91 9.45 0.36
C PRO A 89 -27.53 8.14 -0.35
N ASP A 90 -26.68 8.21 -1.39
CA ASP A 90 -26.18 7.04 -2.14
C ASP A 90 -24.87 6.45 -1.58
N THR A 91 -24.46 6.85 -0.38
CA THR A 91 -23.22 6.39 0.27
C THR A 91 -23.30 4.92 0.69
N ARG A 92 -22.26 4.15 0.33
CA ARG A 92 -22.12 2.73 0.69
C ARG A 92 -20.71 2.42 1.21
N ALA A 93 -20.59 1.43 2.08
CA ALA A 93 -19.28 0.90 2.48
C ALA A 93 -18.50 0.38 1.25
N GLY A 94 -17.20 0.60 1.24
CA GLY A 94 -16.28 0.34 0.12
C GLY A 94 -16.26 1.44 -0.96
N GLN A 95 -17.16 2.41 -0.92
CA GLN A 95 -17.20 3.49 -1.92
C GLN A 95 -16.03 4.46 -1.72
N ARG A 96 -15.32 4.75 -2.81
CA ARG A 96 -14.30 5.80 -2.86
C ARG A 96 -14.96 7.16 -3.06
N VAL A 97 -14.60 8.12 -2.23
CA VAL A 97 -15.11 9.49 -2.28
C VAL A 97 -13.94 10.48 -2.26
N MET A 98 -14.16 11.67 -2.80
CA MET A 98 -13.18 12.76 -2.71
C MET A 98 -13.67 13.75 -1.66
N LEU A 99 -12.89 13.91 -0.59
CA LEU A 99 -13.13 14.91 0.43
C LEU A 99 -12.52 16.25 0.00
N GLY A 100 -13.22 17.34 0.31
CA GLY A 100 -12.79 18.71 0.02
C GLY A 100 -13.41 19.31 -1.25
N GLY A 101 -13.15 20.61 -1.46
CA GLY A 101 -13.59 21.39 -2.62
C GLY A 101 -12.50 22.39 -3.02
N GLY A 102 -12.32 22.59 -4.33
CA GLY A 102 -11.23 23.41 -4.87
C GLY A 102 -9.93 22.63 -5.10
N SER A 103 -8.80 23.16 -4.62
CA SER A 103 -7.43 22.67 -4.86
C SER A 103 -6.98 21.52 -3.96
N ALA A 104 -7.64 21.27 -2.83
CA ALA A 104 -7.36 20.13 -1.95
C ALA A 104 -8.48 19.08 -2.11
N ARG A 105 -8.18 18.01 -2.88
CA ARG A 105 -9.06 16.85 -3.05
C ARG A 105 -8.36 15.63 -2.47
N ILE A 106 -8.89 15.11 -1.37
CA ILE A 106 -8.31 13.97 -0.66
C ILE A 106 -9.16 12.74 -0.95
N PRO A 107 -8.62 11.68 -1.57
CA PRO A 107 -9.34 10.43 -1.72
C PRO A 107 -9.54 9.77 -0.36
N ALA A 108 -10.75 9.31 -0.09
CA ALA A 108 -11.12 8.54 1.09
C ALA A 108 -12.00 7.35 0.69
N VAL A 109 -12.13 6.39 1.60
CA VAL A 109 -12.97 5.19 1.40
C VAL A 109 -13.97 5.13 2.53
N ILE A 110 -15.26 5.04 2.19
CA ILE A 110 -16.28 4.79 3.20
C ILE A 110 -16.07 3.38 3.76
N THR A 111 -15.71 3.29 5.03
CA THR A 111 -15.48 2.02 5.72
C THR A 111 -16.76 1.46 6.33
N ALA A 112 -17.69 2.32 6.75
CA ALA A 112 -18.98 1.92 7.29
C ALA A 112 -20.06 2.97 7.08
N VAL A 113 -21.31 2.53 6.93
CA VAL A 113 -22.52 3.36 6.98
C VAL A 113 -23.43 2.79 8.06
N ASN A 114 -23.73 3.59 9.07
CA ASN A 114 -24.53 3.20 10.22
C ASN A 114 -26.03 3.31 9.89
N SER A 115 -26.87 2.64 10.68
CA SER A 115 -28.34 2.65 10.51
C SER A 115 -28.98 4.02 10.71
N ASP A 116 -28.31 4.93 11.43
CA ASP A 116 -28.73 6.32 11.61
C ASP A 116 -28.36 7.22 10.42
N GLY A 117 -27.69 6.66 9.40
CA GLY A 117 -27.22 7.36 8.21
C GLY A 117 -25.83 7.99 8.36
N SER A 118 -25.19 7.92 9.53
CA SER A 118 -23.81 8.38 9.71
C SER A 118 -22.81 7.46 9.01
N ALA A 119 -21.67 8.00 8.58
CA ALA A 119 -20.66 7.24 7.86
C ALA A 119 -19.27 7.43 8.49
N VAL A 120 -18.46 6.38 8.40
CA VAL A 120 -17.04 6.39 8.74
C VAL A 120 -16.25 6.26 7.45
N LEU A 121 -15.29 7.14 7.25
CA LEU A 121 -14.39 7.13 6.10
C LEU A 121 -12.95 7.39 6.52
#